data_AF-A0A662V2E2-F1
#
_entry.id   AF-A0A662V2E2-F1
#
_cell.length_a   1.000
_cell.length_b   1.000
_cell.length_c   1.000
_cell.angle_alpha   90.00
_cell.angle_beta   90.00
_cell.angle_gamma   90.00
#
_symmetry.space_group_name_H-M   'P 1'
#
loop_
_entity.id
_entity.type
_entity.pdbx_description
1 polymer ?
#
loop_
_entity_poly.entity_id
_entity_poly.type
_entity_poly.pdbx_seq_one_letter_code
_entity_poly.pdbx_strand_id
1 'polypeptide(L)' 'MRSLNDEEKKVLKYFITYRSVGEILAVRELMGLYKVRDPAKIIGRLIELRLLSRGIGCYNISKEFLEYLRRKGRVEIK' A
#
# COMPACT_ATOMS: atom_id res chain seq x y z
N MET A 1 13.15 -12.02 6.75
CA MET A 1 12.10 -11.04 6.39
C MET A 1 12.67 -10.19 5.27
N ARG A 2 12.15 -10.28 4.02
CA ARG A 2 12.68 -9.45 2.93
C ARG A 2 12.35 -7.99 3.24
N SER A 3 13.38 -7.12 3.32
CA SER A 3 13.16 -5.70 3.51
C SER A 3 12.53 -5.11 2.26
N LEU A 4 11.51 -4.28 2.43
CA LEU A 4 10.96 -3.49 1.32
C LEU A 4 12.03 -2.50 0.82
N ASN A 5 12.07 -2.25 -0.49
CA ASN A 5 12.85 -1.14 -1.06
C ASN A 5 12.15 0.21 -0.80
N ASP A 6 12.79 1.32 -1.17
CA ASP A 6 12.29 2.65 -0.82
C ASP A 6 11.03 3.06 -1.60
N GLU A 7 10.85 2.62 -2.84
CA GLU A 7 9.60 2.83 -3.58
C GLU A 7 8.46 2.00 -2.99
N GLU A 8 8.71 0.74 -2.63
CA GLU A 8 7.75 -0.13 -1.95
C GLU A 8 7.30 0.45 -0.61
N LYS A 9 8.23 0.97 0.21
CA LYS A 9 7.90 1.67 1.46
C LYS A 9 7.04 2.89 1.20
N LYS A 10 7.32 3.66 0.13
CA LYS A 10 6.56 4.86 -0.24
C LYS A 10 5.13 4.49 -0.62
N VAL A 11 4.94 3.48 -1.48
CA VAL A 11 3.60 2.99 -1.85
C VAL A 11 2.86 2.43 -0.64
N LEU A 12 3.54 1.67 0.22
CA LEU A 12 2.92 1.15 1.43
C LEU A 12 2.46 2.27 2.37
N LYS A 13 3.28 3.31 2.57
CA LYS A 13 2.91 4.49 3.38
C LYS A 13 1.70 5.23 2.81
N TYR A 14 1.61 5.35 1.48
CA TYR A 14 0.43 5.89 0.81
C TYR A 14 -0.83 5.11 1.19
N PHE A 15 -0.83 3.78 1.07
CA PHE A 15 -2.00 2.96 1.44
C PHE A 15 -2.26 2.88 2.94
N ILE A 16 -1.25 3.03 3.81
CA ILE A 16 -1.47 3.21 5.25
C ILE A 16 -2.26 4.50 5.51
N THR A 17 -2.04 5.55 4.70
CA THR A 17 -2.70 6.84 4.86
C THR A 17 -4.14 6.81 4.33
N TYR A 18 -4.32 6.36 3.08
CA TYR A 18 -5.62 6.45 2.38
C TYR A 18 -6.50 5.19 2.50
N ARG A 19 -5.93 4.07 2.96
CA ARG A 19 -6.59 2.77 3.23
C ARG A 19 -7.18 2.05 2.02
N SER A 20 -8.02 2.70 1.23
CA SER A 20 -8.71 2.15 0.06
C SER A 20 -8.75 3.20 -1.04
N VAL A 21 -8.21 2.87 -2.21
CA VAL A 21 -8.11 3.80 -3.34
C VAL A 21 -8.47 3.07 -4.64
N GLY A 22 -9.26 3.73 -5.49
CA GLY A 22 -9.56 3.22 -6.83
C GLY A 22 -8.29 2.97 -7.66
N GLU A 23 -8.24 1.89 -8.43
CA GLU A 23 -6.99 1.45 -9.10
C GLU A 23 -6.40 2.54 -10.01
N ILE A 24 -7.25 3.18 -10.82
CA ILE A 24 -6.84 4.26 -11.74
C ILE A 24 -6.28 5.46 -10.97
N LEU A 25 -6.96 5.86 -9.88
CA LEU A 25 -6.53 6.99 -9.07
C LEU A 25 -5.20 6.69 -8.37
N ALA A 26 -5.06 5.50 -7.78
CA ALA A 26 -3.85 5.09 -7.09
C ALA A 26 -2.63 5.13 -8.01
N VAL A 27 -2.73 4.59 -9.23
CA VAL A 27 -1.63 4.65 -10.21
C VAL A 27 -1.31 6.09 -10.58
N ARG A 28 -2.33 6.91 -10.88
CA ARG A 28 -2.13 8.32 -11.27
C ARG A 28 -1.45 9.14 -10.16
N GLU A 29 -1.91 9.02 -8.92
CA GLU A 29 -1.33 9.76 -7.79
C GLU A 29 0.08 9.28 -7.48
N LEU A 30 0.31 7.96 -7.45
CA LEU A 30 1.64 7.40 -7.15
C LEU A 30 2.68 7.82 -8.20
N MET A 31 2.32 7.87 -9.49
CA MET A 31 3.21 8.40 -10.53
C MET A 31 3.37 9.92 -10.44
N GLY A 32 2.25 10.65 -10.41
CA GLY A 32 2.24 12.11 -10.56
C GLY A 32 2.76 12.85 -9.34
N LEU A 33 2.33 12.44 -8.15
CA LEU A 33 2.60 13.12 -6.88
C LEU A 33 3.77 12.47 -6.13
N TYR A 34 3.82 11.15 -6.08
CA TYR A 34 4.82 10.41 -5.30
C TYR A 34 6.05 10.00 -6.10
N LYS A 35 6.05 10.25 -7.42
CA LYS A 35 7.14 9.97 -8.37
C LYS A 35 7.59 8.50 -8.33
N VAL A 36 6.64 7.58 -8.15
CA VAL A 36 6.87 6.14 -8.23
C VAL A 36 6.89 5.74 -9.70
N ARG A 37 7.98 5.10 -10.15
CA ARG A 37 8.19 4.82 -11.58
C ARG A 37 7.19 3.82 -12.16
N ASP A 38 6.93 2.74 -11.42
CA ASP A 38 6.00 1.67 -11.84
C ASP A 38 5.12 1.24 -10.66
N PRO A 39 4.06 2.01 -10.35
CA PRO A 39 3.21 1.71 -9.20
C PRO A 39 2.47 0.38 -9.36
N ALA A 40 2.05 0.02 -10.56
CA ALA A 40 1.28 -1.21 -10.79
C ALA A 40 2.09 -2.45 -10.41
N LYS A 41 3.36 -2.51 -10.82
CA LYS A 41 4.29 -3.59 -10.42
C LYS A 41 4.52 -3.63 -8.92
N ILE A 42 4.72 -2.48 -8.29
CA ILE A 42 4.95 -2.41 -6.83
C ILE A 42 3.70 -2.82 -6.07
N ILE A 43 2.52 -2.35 -6.48
CA ILE A 43 1.23 -2.74 -5.89
C ILE A 43 1.03 -4.25 -6.00
N GLY A 44 1.26 -4.84 -7.17
CA GLY A 44 1.18 -6.30 -7.38
C GLY A 44 2.06 -7.06 -6.39
N ARG A 45 3.32 -6.64 -6.24
CA ARG A 45 4.24 -7.22 -5.26
C ARG A 45 3.80 -7.04 -3.82
N LEU A 46 3.26 -5.87 -3.45
CA LEU A 46 2.75 -5.65 -2.10
C LEU A 46 1.48 -6.48 -1.80
N ILE A 47 0.69 -6.81 -2.84
CA ILE A 47 -0.42 -7.76 -2.75
C ILE A 47 0.11 -9.19 -2.52
N GLU A 48 1.12 -9.63 -3.27
CA GLU A 48 1.77 -10.94 -3.06
C GLU A 48 2.31 -11.10 -1.63
N LEU A 49 2.82 -10.01 -1.05
CA LEU A 49 3.30 -9.95 0.33
C LEU A 49 2.20 -9.84 1.38
N ARG A 50 0.92 -9.83 0.99
CA ARG A 50 -0.25 -9.62 1.86
C ARG A 50 -0.20 -8.31 2.65
N LEU A 51 0.46 -7.29 2.10
CA LEU A 51 0.48 -5.94 2.68
C LEU A 51 -0.66 -5.10 2.12
N LEU A 52 -1.03 -5.36 0.85
CA LEU A 52 -2.21 -4.82 0.19
C LEU A 52 -3.16 -5.96 -0.22
N SER A 53 -4.38 -5.61 -0.60
CA SER A 53 -5.35 -6.50 -1.24
C SER A 53 -6.05 -5.77 -2.40
N ARG A 54 -6.56 -6.55 -3.36
CA ARG A 54 -7.35 -6.04 -4.48
C ARG A 54 -8.84 -6.30 -4.22
N GLY A 55 -9.66 -5.26 -4.32
CA GLY A 55 -11.12 -5.34 -4.37
C GLY A 55 -11.62 -5.13 -5.79
N ILE A 56 -12.94 -4.91 -5.96
CA ILE A 56 -13.49 -4.56 -7.28
C ILE A 56 -13.13 -3.10 -7.58
N GLY A 57 -12.19 -2.90 -8.50
CA GLY A 57 -11.79 -1.56 -8.96
C GLY A 57 -11.00 -0.74 -7.93
N CYS A 58 -10.51 -1.35 -6.85
CA CYS A 58 -9.72 -0.67 -5.82
C CYS A 58 -8.57 -1.51 -5.25
N TYR A 59 -7.55 -0.83 -4.76
CA TYR A 59 -6.50 -1.38 -3.91
C TYR A 59 -6.70 -0.95 -2.47
N ASN A 60 -6.48 -1.87 -1.55
CA ASN A 60 -6.69 -1.67 -0.12
C ASN A 60 -5.42 -2.05 0.65
N ILE A 61 -5.20 -1.41 1.79
CA ILE A 61 -4.29 -1.93 2.80
C ILE A 61 -4.88 -3.25 3.36
N SER A 62 -4.06 -4.28 3.52
CA SER A 62 -4.52 -5.56 4.08
C SER A 62 -5.00 -5.37 5.52
N LYS A 63 -6.15 -5.95 5.85
CA LYS A 63 -6.69 -5.95 7.22
C LYS A 63 -5.75 -6.69 8.17
N GLU A 64 -5.23 -7.84 7.74
CA GLU A 64 -4.27 -8.65 8.49
C GLU A 64 -3.00 -7.87 8.80
N PHE A 65 -2.52 -7.09 7.83
CA PHE A 65 -1.36 -6.23 8.01
C PHE A 65 -1.63 -5.09 9.00
N LEU A 66 -2.81 -4.46 8.95
CA LEU A 66 -3.20 -3.45 9.95
C LEU A 66 -3.25 -4.02 11.36
N GLU A 67 -3.82 -5.21 11.55
CA GLU A 67 -3.84 -5.90 12.84
C GLU A 67 -2.43 -6.22 13.33
N TYR A 68 -1.54 -6.65 12.43
CA TYR A 68 -0.12 -6.81 12.76
C TYR A 68 0.51 -5.50 13.25
N LEU A 69 0.28 -4.39 12.57
CA LEU A 69 0.82 -3.09 12.97
C LEU A 69 0.26 -2.60 14.31
N ARG A 70 -1.04 -2.80 14.57
CA ARG A 70 -1.70 -2.49 15.85
C ARG A 70 -1.07 -3.25 17.00
N ARG A 71 -0.88 -4.57 16.87
CA ARG A 71 -0.20 -5.40 17.90
C ARG A 71 1.24 -4.97 18.19
N LYS A 72 1.89 -4.31 17.23
CA LYS A 72 3.26 -3.79 17.39
C LYS A 72 3.31 -2.34 17.87
N GLY A 73 2.17 -1.72 18.18
CA GLY A 73 2.09 -0.32 18.63
C GLY A 73 2.51 0.69 17.57
N ARG A 74 2.44 0.34 16.27
CA ARG A 74 2.99 1.14 15.17
C ARG A 74 1.97 2.03 14.45
N VAL A 75 0.69 1.94 14.79
CA VAL A 75 -0.38 2.73 14.17
C VAL A 75 -1.41 3.11 15.24
N GLU A 76 -1.53 4.41 15.53
CA GLU A 76 -2.77 5.00 16.07
C GLU A 76 -3.69 5.27 14.89
N ILE A 77 -4.94 4.80 14.97
CA ILE A 77 -5.97 5.08 13.98
C ILE A 77 -6.91 6.07 14.65
N LYS A 78 -6.92 7.31 14.18
CA LYS A 78 -8.00 8.26 14.46
C LYS A 78 -9.24 7.85 13.69
#